data_AF-A0A2D9LWE1-F1
#
_entry.id   AF-A0A2D9LWE1-F1
#
_cell.length_a   1.000
_cell.length_b   1.000
_cell.length_c   1.000
_cell.angle_alpha   90.00
_cell.angle_beta   90.00
_cell.angle_gamma   90.00
#
_symmetry.space_group_name_H-M   'P 1'
#
loop_
_entity.id
_entity.type
_entity.pdbx_description
1 polymer ?
#
loop_
_entity_poly.entity_id
_entity_poly.type
_entity_poly.pdbx_seq_one_letter_code
_entity_poly.pdbx_strand_id
1 'polypeptide(L)'
;KFKKTYHVQLQIESIALKGRSLPRISTLVSAMFAAELKNHLLTAGHDVATLQNPVTLDVSTGDEKYTMMSGKEQTLSPGDMFIADAQGVMSSIIYGPDNRTTITSDTRDVLFVVYGLEGISAQQITSHLEDIRDFVNLVSLDAETISLEIVDA
;
A
#
# COMPACT_ATOMS: atom_id res chain seq x y z
N LYS A 1 -3.19 23.53 6.90
CA LYS A 1 -3.10 22.55 8.01
C LYS A 1 -4.03 21.37 7.68
N PHE A 2 -3.50 20.31 7.09
CA PHE A 2 -4.28 19.10 6.80
C PHE A 2 -4.61 18.37 8.12
N LYS A 3 -5.88 18.03 8.31
CA LYS A 3 -6.46 17.42 9.52
C LYS A 3 -6.64 15.90 9.41
N LYS A 4 -5.95 15.23 8.48
CA LYS A 4 -5.93 13.77 8.42
C LYS A 4 -4.63 13.29 9.07
N THR A 5 -4.76 12.66 10.23
CA THR A 5 -3.66 12.06 10.97
C THR A 5 -3.02 10.97 10.13
N TYR A 6 -1.69 10.89 10.12
CA TYR A 6 -0.93 9.83 9.45
C TYR A 6 -1.50 8.46 9.86
N HIS A 7 -1.98 7.68 8.89
CA HIS A 7 -2.78 6.47 9.15
C HIS A 7 -2.03 5.45 10.03
N VAL A 8 -0.70 5.36 9.89
CA VAL A 8 0.15 4.46 10.69
C VAL A 8 0.17 4.85 12.16
N GLN A 9 0.18 6.14 12.50
CA GLN A 9 0.15 6.56 13.91
C GLN A 9 -1.15 6.08 14.59
N LEU A 10 -2.30 6.23 13.93
CA LEU A 10 -3.57 5.74 14.46
C LEU A 10 -3.61 4.20 14.56
N GLN A 11 -2.95 3.50 13.64
CA GLN A 11 -2.83 2.04 13.67
C GLN A 11 -1.95 1.58 14.86
N ILE A 12 -0.78 2.18 15.06
CA ILE A 12 0.11 1.94 16.21
C ILE A 12 -0.63 2.24 17.51
N GLU A 13 -1.29 3.39 17.63
CA GLU A 13 -2.06 3.73 18.82
C GLU A 13 -3.19 2.72 19.08
N SER A 14 -3.85 2.21 18.04
CA SER A 14 -4.91 1.20 18.22
C SER A 14 -4.40 -0.15 18.72
N ILE A 15 -3.18 -0.54 18.34
CA ILE A 15 -2.58 -1.83 18.72
C ILE A 15 -1.85 -1.69 20.06
N ALA A 16 -0.95 -0.72 20.16
CA ALA A 16 -0.08 -0.51 21.31
C ALA A 16 -0.83 0.09 22.52
N LEU A 17 -1.84 0.95 22.30
CA LEU A 17 -2.55 1.63 23.41
C LEU A 17 -3.96 1.08 23.65
N LYS A 18 -4.63 0.54 22.62
CA LYS A 18 -6.02 0.05 22.74
C LYS A 18 -6.14 -1.48 22.70
N GLY A 19 -5.02 -2.21 22.62
CA GLY A 19 -4.98 -3.67 22.70
C GLY A 19 -5.73 -4.39 21.60
N ARG A 20 -5.96 -3.73 20.45
CA ARG A 20 -6.68 -4.32 19.32
C ARG A 20 -5.80 -5.38 18.65
N SER A 21 -6.37 -6.56 18.39
CA SER A 21 -5.66 -7.62 17.67
C SER A 21 -5.31 -7.17 16.25
N LEU A 22 -4.16 -7.62 15.74
CA LEU A 22 -3.78 -7.42 14.34
C LEU A 22 -4.90 -7.92 13.40
N PRO A 23 -5.26 -7.17 12.34
CA PRO A 23 -6.25 -7.62 11.38
C PRO A 23 -5.80 -8.94 10.73
N ARG A 24 -6.49 -10.04 11.04
CA ARG A 24 -6.24 -11.35 10.40
C ARG A 24 -6.99 -11.44 9.07
N ILE A 25 -6.63 -10.58 8.10
CA ILE A 25 -7.32 -10.50 6.81
C ILE A 25 -6.69 -11.48 5.81
N SER A 26 -5.38 -11.39 5.60
CA SER A 26 -4.59 -12.37 4.87
C SER A 26 -3.15 -12.37 5.35
N THR A 27 -2.41 -13.44 5.04
CA THR A 27 -0.99 -13.57 5.34
C THR A 27 -0.16 -12.46 4.70
N LEU A 28 -0.43 -12.13 3.43
CA LEU A 28 0.24 -11.06 2.69
C LEU A 28 -0.04 -9.68 3.30
N VAL A 29 -1.30 -9.39 3.64
CA VAL A 29 -1.68 -8.13 4.30
C VAL A 29 -1.03 -8.03 5.68
N SER A 30 -0.92 -9.14 6.41
CA SER A 30 -0.27 -9.17 7.73
C SER A 30 1.23 -8.91 7.64
N ALA A 31 1.91 -9.46 6.63
CA ALA A 31 3.34 -9.25 6.40
C ALA A 31 3.63 -7.77 6.07
N MET A 32 2.90 -7.22 5.11
CA MET A 32 2.95 -5.79 4.78
C MET A 32 2.74 -4.93 6.03
N PHE A 33 1.65 -5.18 6.76
CA PHE A 33 1.29 -4.41 7.94
C PHE A 33 2.35 -4.48 9.06
N ALA A 34 2.99 -5.64 9.25
CA ALA A 34 4.09 -5.76 10.20
C ALA A 34 5.29 -4.86 9.82
N ALA A 35 5.61 -4.75 8.52
CA ALA A 35 6.65 -3.86 8.03
C ALA A 35 6.25 -2.38 8.16
N GLU A 36 4.98 -2.03 7.92
CA GLU A 36 4.46 -0.67 8.14
C GLU A 36 4.64 -0.25 9.61
N LEU A 37 4.29 -1.13 10.56
CA LEU A 37 4.46 -0.87 11.98
C LEU A 37 5.92 -0.74 12.39
N LYS A 38 6.81 -1.56 11.82
CA LYS A 38 8.25 -1.54 12.12
C LYS A 38 8.93 -0.27 11.62
N ASN A 39 8.59 0.15 10.41
CA ASN A 39 9.36 1.15 9.65
C ASN A 39 8.64 2.50 9.51
N HIS A 40 7.37 2.57 9.92
CA HIS A 40 6.52 3.76 9.83
C HIS A 40 6.31 4.26 8.39
N LEU A 41 6.28 3.35 7.42
CA LEU A 41 6.01 3.64 6.01
C LEU A 41 4.67 3.07 5.61
N LEU A 42 3.87 3.85 4.88
CA LEU A 42 2.58 3.46 4.34
C LEU A 42 2.76 2.65 3.07
N THR A 43 2.01 1.56 2.98
CA THR A 43 2.12 0.58 1.91
C THR A 43 0.73 0.15 1.44
N ALA A 44 0.53 0.19 0.12
CA ALA A 44 -0.63 -0.41 -0.52
C ALA A 44 -0.25 -1.76 -1.11
N GLY A 45 -1.12 -2.75 -0.95
CA GLY A 45 -0.97 -4.08 -1.54
C GLY A 45 -2.04 -4.34 -2.59
N HIS A 46 -1.63 -4.84 -3.75
CA HIS A 46 -2.50 -5.06 -4.91
C HIS A 46 -2.35 -6.48 -5.45
N ASP A 47 -3.47 -7.14 -5.77
CA ASP A 47 -3.46 -8.44 -6.45
C ASP A 47 -3.09 -8.26 -7.92
N VAL A 48 -1.96 -8.84 -8.33
CA VAL A 48 -1.42 -8.68 -9.69
C VAL A 48 -2.36 -9.26 -10.75
N ALA A 49 -3.12 -10.30 -10.43
CA ALA A 49 -4.05 -10.92 -11.36
C ALA A 49 -5.22 -10.00 -11.78
N THR A 50 -5.42 -8.90 -11.05
CA THR A 50 -6.50 -7.92 -11.29
C THR A 50 -6.04 -6.67 -12.04
N LEU A 51 -4.73 -6.51 -12.26
CA LEU A 51 -4.13 -5.30 -12.83
C LEU A 51 -4.24 -5.27 -14.35
N GLN A 52 -4.38 -4.07 -14.91
CA GLN A 52 -4.36 -3.80 -16.34
C GLN A 52 -3.16 -2.93 -16.71
N ASN A 53 -2.11 -3.53 -17.27
CA ASN A 53 -0.91 -2.78 -17.64
C ASN A 53 -1.17 -1.63 -18.65
N PRO A 54 -0.39 -0.54 -18.60
CA PRO A 54 0.73 -0.29 -17.69
C PRO A 54 0.27 0.21 -16.31
N VAL A 55 1.08 -0.06 -15.29
CA VAL A 55 0.98 0.60 -13.97
C VAL A 55 1.81 1.88 -14.01
N THR A 56 1.24 3.00 -13.53
CA THR A 56 1.83 4.33 -13.59
C THR A 56 1.75 5.03 -12.24
N LEU A 57 2.75 5.85 -11.93
CA LEU A 57 2.79 6.79 -10.81
C LEU A 57 2.52 8.20 -11.32
N ASP A 58 1.64 8.94 -10.67
CA ASP A 58 1.32 10.32 -11.05
C ASP A 58 0.85 11.15 -9.83
N VAL A 59 0.71 12.46 -10.03
CA VAL A 59 0.24 13.43 -9.05
C VAL A 59 -1.12 13.97 -9.47
N SER A 60 -2.12 13.80 -8.60
CA SER A 60 -3.52 14.13 -8.87
C SER A 60 -3.71 15.61 -9.19
N THR A 61 -4.48 15.88 -10.23
CA THR A 61 -4.99 17.22 -10.56
C THR A 61 -6.26 17.56 -9.79
N GLY A 62 -6.92 16.56 -9.21
CA GLY A 62 -8.17 16.67 -8.46
C GLY A 62 -9.42 16.23 -9.22
N ASP A 63 -9.24 15.74 -10.45
CA ASP A 63 -10.33 15.25 -11.31
C ASP A 63 -10.44 13.71 -11.29
N GLU A 64 -9.38 13.03 -10.83
CA GLU A 64 -9.27 11.58 -10.79
C GLU A 64 -10.23 11.00 -9.74
N LYS A 65 -10.92 9.91 -10.10
CA LYS A 65 -11.89 9.26 -9.21
C LYS A 65 -11.71 7.76 -9.20
N TYR A 66 -12.00 7.16 -8.05
CA TYR A 66 -12.00 5.72 -7.91
C TYR A 66 -12.91 5.25 -6.78
N THR A 67 -13.20 3.96 -6.78
CA THR A 67 -14.00 3.33 -5.71
C THR A 67 -13.06 2.77 -4.67
N MET A 68 -13.09 3.33 -3.47
CA MET A 68 -12.28 2.85 -2.34
C MET A 68 -12.74 1.45 -1.90
N MET A 69 -11.93 0.73 -1.11
CA MET A 69 -12.31 -0.56 -0.49
C MET A 69 -13.68 -0.53 0.24
N SER A 70 -14.11 0.63 0.73
CA SER A 70 -15.43 0.81 1.36
C SER A 70 -16.62 0.76 0.39
N GLY A 71 -16.39 0.70 -0.92
CA GLY A 71 -17.40 0.80 -1.97
C GLY A 71 -17.84 2.24 -2.28
N LYS A 72 -17.28 3.24 -1.59
CA LYS A 72 -17.58 4.65 -1.83
C LYS A 72 -16.66 5.22 -2.93
N GLU A 73 -17.26 5.95 -3.86
CA GLU A 73 -16.51 6.77 -4.82
C GLU A 73 -15.77 7.92 -4.10
N GLN A 74 -14.52 8.13 -4.48
CA GLN A 74 -13.64 9.16 -3.96
C GLN A 74 -12.97 9.89 -5.11
N THR A 75 -13.04 11.22 -5.08
CA THR A 75 -12.24 12.09 -5.95
C THR A 75 -10.92 12.41 -5.26
N LEU A 76 -9.81 12.27 -5.97
CA LEU A 76 -8.50 12.59 -5.41
C LEU A 76 -8.38 14.08 -5.10
N SER A 77 -7.52 14.40 -4.15
CA SER A 77 -7.20 15.79 -3.85
C SER A 77 -6.08 16.25 -4.78
N PRO A 78 -6.08 17.51 -5.26
CA PRO A 78 -4.94 18.03 -6.01
C PRO A 78 -3.65 17.88 -5.21
N GLY A 79 -2.60 17.36 -5.85
CA GLY A 79 -1.30 17.10 -5.23
C GLY A 79 -1.18 15.76 -4.48
N ASP A 80 -2.23 14.93 -4.46
CA ASP A 80 -2.15 13.57 -3.90
C ASP A 80 -1.40 12.65 -4.88
N MET A 81 -0.36 11.96 -4.43
CA MET A 81 0.31 10.97 -5.28
C MET A 81 -0.51 9.70 -5.32
N PHE A 82 -0.62 9.12 -6.50
CA PHE A 82 -1.42 7.92 -6.72
C PHE A 82 -0.75 6.97 -7.70
N ILE A 83 -1.06 5.69 -7.55
CA ILE A 83 -0.79 4.67 -8.54
C ILE A 83 -2.06 4.37 -9.31
N ALA A 84 -1.95 4.26 -10.62
CA ALA A 84 -3.02 3.82 -11.50
C ALA A 84 -2.54 2.71 -12.42
N ASP A 85 -3.48 1.95 -12.96
CA ASP A 85 -3.27 1.10 -14.11
C ASP A 85 -4.09 1.61 -15.30
N ALA A 86 -4.13 0.89 -16.42
CA ALA A 86 -4.89 1.28 -17.61
C ALA A 86 -6.41 1.38 -17.36
N GLN A 87 -6.92 0.79 -16.28
CA GLN A 87 -8.34 0.88 -15.93
C GLN A 87 -8.63 2.08 -15.02
N GLY A 88 -7.68 2.50 -14.18
CA GLY A 88 -7.80 3.70 -13.36
C GLY A 88 -6.97 3.64 -12.09
N VAL A 89 -7.25 4.57 -11.16
CA VAL A 89 -6.52 4.68 -9.89
C VAL A 89 -6.70 3.41 -9.06
N MET A 90 -5.58 2.86 -8.61
CA MET A 90 -5.49 1.68 -7.74
C MET A 90 -5.33 2.06 -6.27
N SER A 91 -4.54 3.09 -5.97
CA SER A 91 -4.39 3.62 -4.61
C SER A 91 -3.88 5.06 -4.64
N SER A 92 -4.09 5.79 -3.54
CA SER A 92 -3.43 7.08 -3.28
C SER A 92 -2.93 7.16 -1.84
N ILE A 93 -2.05 8.12 -1.56
CA ILE A 93 -1.52 8.33 -0.21
C ILE A 93 -2.62 8.71 0.77
N ILE A 94 -3.50 9.64 0.38
CA ILE A 94 -4.49 10.22 1.31
C ILE A 94 -5.70 9.29 1.52
N TYR A 95 -6.07 8.51 0.50
CA TYR A 95 -7.32 7.77 0.49
C TYR A 95 -7.14 6.25 0.50
N GLY A 96 -5.92 5.75 0.26
CA GLY A 96 -5.60 4.33 0.32
C GLY A 96 -6.07 3.55 -0.91
N PRO A 97 -6.14 2.22 -0.82
CA PRO A 97 -6.39 1.35 -1.97
C PRO A 97 -7.85 1.33 -2.45
N ASP A 98 -8.01 0.98 -3.73
CA ASP A 98 -9.28 0.71 -4.38
C ASP A 98 -9.88 -0.64 -3.95
N ASN A 99 -11.13 -0.88 -4.33
CA ASN A 99 -11.78 -2.17 -4.07
C ASN A 99 -11.52 -3.23 -5.15
N ARG A 100 -11.06 -2.83 -6.34
CA ARG A 100 -10.93 -3.71 -7.50
C ARG A 100 -9.66 -4.56 -7.41
N THR A 101 -8.57 -3.99 -6.91
CA THR A 101 -7.24 -4.63 -6.89
C THR A 101 -6.91 -5.25 -5.54
N THR A 102 -7.93 -5.52 -4.74
CA THR A 102 -7.80 -5.99 -3.36
C THR A 102 -7.15 -7.38 -3.28
N ILE A 103 -6.18 -7.53 -2.39
CA ILE A 103 -5.61 -8.84 -2.01
C ILE A 103 -6.71 -9.69 -1.35
N THR A 104 -6.86 -10.93 -1.82
CA THR A 104 -7.81 -11.92 -1.32
C THR A 104 -7.09 -13.16 -0.79
N SER A 105 -7.84 -14.19 -0.36
CA SER A 105 -7.28 -15.50 -0.04
C SER A 105 -6.70 -16.21 -1.27
N ASP A 106 -7.15 -15.83 -2.46
CA ASP A 106 -6.83 -16.53 -3.71
C ASP A 106 -5.63 -15.89 -4.41
N THR A 107 -5.23 -14.67 -4.01
CA THR A 107 -4.05 -13.97 -4.52
C THR A 107 -2.81 -14.85 -4.49
N ARG A 108 -2.13 -14.95 -5.64
CA ARG A 108 -0.87 -15.70 -5.82
C ARG A 108 0.32 -14.76 -6.02
N ASP A 109 0.09 -13.69 -6.77
CA ASP A 109 1.08 -12.67 -7.13
C ASP A 109 0.63 -11.33 -6.56
N VAL A 110 1.52 -10.61 -5.89
CA VAL A 110 1.20 -9.36 -5.19
C VAL A 110 2.18 -8.25 -5.56
N LEU A 111 1.64 -7.05 -5.76
CA LEU A 111 2.39 -5.81 -5.90
C LEU A 111 2.26 -5.00 -4.61
N PHE A 112 3.37 -4.73 -3.94
CA PHE A 112 3.44 -3.78 -2.83
C PHE A 112 3.97 -2.44 -3.30
N VAL A 113 3.27 -1.36 -2.97
CA VAL A 113 3.60 0.01 -3.35
C VAL A 113 3.86 0.81 -2.09
N VAL A 114 5.03 1.43 -1.99
CA VAL A 114 5.42 2.33 -0.91
C VAL A 114 5.63 3.73 -1.50
N TYR A 115 5.01 4.74 -0.91
CA TYR A 115 5.16 6.10 -1.38
C TYR A 115 6.35 6.81 -0.71
N GLY A 116 7.38 7.14 -1.49
CA GLY A 116 8.53 7.92 -1.04
C GLY A 116 8.20 9.41 -0.96
N LEU A 117 7.81 9.89 0.23
CA LEU A 117 7.63 11.32 0.49
C LEU A 117 8.96 12.01 0.84
N GLU A 118 8.99 13.34 0.70
CA GLU A 118 10.12 14.16 1.12
C GLU A 118 10.52 13.84 2.57
N GLY A 119 11.82 13.60 2.79
CA GLY A 119 12.37 13.19 4.09
C GLY A 119 12.47 11.68 4.32
N ILE A 120 11.97 10.85 3.39
CA ILE A 120 12.19 9.40 3.39
C ILE A 120 13.31 9.09 2.40
N SER A 121 14.41 8.50 2.89
CA SER A 121 15.54 8.10 2.04
C SER A 121 15.22 6.84 1.22
N ALA A 122 15.85 6.70 0.05
CA ALA A 122 15.79 5.49 -0.75
C ALA A 122 16.16 4.23 0.06
N GLN A 123 17.17 4.33 0.94
CA GLN A 123 17.56 3.21 1.80
C GLN A 123 16.46 2.79 2.79
N GLN A 124 15.67 3.73 3.31
CA GLN A 124 14.51 3.40 4.15
C GLN A 124 13.43 2.68 3.36
N ILE A 125 13.18 3.10 2.12
CA ILE A 125 12.21 2.43 1.23
C ILE A 125 12.69 1.02 0.89
N THR A 126 13.94 0.87 0.47
CA THR A 126 14.54 -0.45 0.18
C THR A 126 14.45 -1.36 1.39
N SER A 127 14.90 -0.92 2.57
CA SER A 127 14.85 -1.74 3.79
C SER A 127 13.41 -2.14 4.14
N HIS A 128 12.43 -1.28 3.91
CA HIS A 128 11.04 -1.60 4.17
C HIS A 128 10.48 -2.63 3.18
N LEU A 129 10.80 -2.52 1.90
CA LEU A 129 10.43 -3.53 0.89
C LEU A 129 11.11 -4.89 1.19
N GLU A 130 12.37 -4.88 1.62
CA GLU A 130 13.07 -6.09 2.05
C GLU A 130 12.43 -6.72 3.28
N ASP A 131 12.01 -5.92 4.26
CA ASP A 131 11.26 -6.41 5.42
C ASP A 131 9.92 -7.05 5.02
N ILE A 132 9.18 -6.46 4.06
CA ILE A 132 7.95 -7.07 3.55
C ILE A 132 8.27 -8.43 2.92
N ARG A 133 9.27 -8.51 2.04
CA ARG A 133 9.72 -9.76 1.42
C ARG A 133 10.04 -10.80 2.49
N ASP A 134 10.85 -10.44 3.47
CA ASP A 134 11.30 -11.37 4.51
C ASP A 134 10.12 -11.85 5.36
N PHE A 135 9.17 -10.97 5.68
CA PHE A 135 7.94 -11.34 6.38
C PHE A 135 7.00 -12.23 5.55
N VAL A 136 6.91 -12.03 4.23
CA VAL A 136 6.19 -12.95 3.33
C VAL A 136 6.87 -14.32 3.31
N ASN A 137 8.20 -14.38 3.26
CA ASN A 137 8.95 -15.63 3.23
C ASN A 137 8.84 -16.43 4.54
N LEU A 138 8.61 -15.79 5.69
CA LEU A 138 8.35 -16.49 6.96
C LEU A 138 7.11 -17.39 6.94
N VAL A 139 6.16 -17.08 6.05
CA VAL A 139 4.82 -17.68 6.01
C VAL A 139 4.52 -18.38 4.68
N SER A 140 5.29 -18.07 3.64
CA SER A 140 5.27 -18.74 2.33
C SER A 140 6.70 -18.97 1.88
N LEU A 141 7.28 -20.11 2.23
CA LEU A 141 8.71 -20.42 2.01
C LEU A 141 9.10 -20.47 0.53
N ASP A 142 8.14 -20.76 -0.35
CA ASP A 142 8.35 -20.84 -1.81
C ASP A 142 8.00 -19.53 -2.53
N ALA A 143 7.76 -18.43 -1.80
CA ALA A 143 7.51 -17.14 -2.42
C ALA A 143 8.79 -16.58 -3.06
N GLU A 144 8.66 -16.04 -4.27
CA GLU A 144 9.77 -15.45 -5.02
C GLU A 144 9.57 -13.95 -5.19
N THR A 145 10.68 -13.20 -5.14
CA THR A 145 10.67 -11.76 -5.45
C THR A 145 11.00 -11.58 -6.92
N ILE A 146 10.01 -11.17 -7.72
CA ILE A 146 10.20 -10.88 -9.14
C ILE A 146 10.95 -9.56 -9.34
N SER A 147 10.57 -8.53 -8.59
CA SER A 147 11.24 -7.22 -8.60
C SER A 147 11.16 -6.53 -7.24
N LEU A 148 12.14 -5.68 -6.97
CA LEU A 148 12.19 -4.76 -5.83
C LEU A 148 12.93 -3.51 -6.30
N GLU A 149 12.16 -2.47 -6.61
CA GLU A 149 12.66 -1.29 -7.33
C GLU A 149 12.14 -0.01 -6.68
N ILE A 150 12.92 1.06 -6.81
CA ILE A 150 12.50 2.42 -6.50
C ILE A 150 12.39 3.16 -7.82
N VAL A 151 11.23 3.75 -8.06
CA VAL A 151 10.94 4.55 -9.25
C VAL A 151 10.72 6.00 -8.83
N ASP A 152 11.28 6.93 -9.59
CA ASP A 152 11.00 8.35 -9.44
C ASP A 152 9.77 8.72 -10.28
N ALA A 153 8.97 9.67 -9.77
CA ALA A 153 7.81 10.25 -10.46
C ALA A 153 8.23 11.27 -11.53
#